data_AF-A0A7X7QGT3-F1
#
_entry.id   AF-A0A7X7QGT3-F1
#
_cell.length_a   1.000
_cell.length_b   1.000
_cell.length_c   1.000
_cell.angle_alpha   90.00
_cell.angle_beta   90.00
_cell.angle_gamma   90.00
#
_symmetry.space_group_name_H-M   'P 1'
#
loop_
_entity.id
_entity.type
_entity.pdbx_description
1 polymer ?
#
loop_
_entity_poly.entity_id
_entity_poly.type
_entity_poly.pdbx_seq_one_letter_code
_entity_poly.pdbx_strand_id
1 'polypeptide(L)'
;ASDDYGVVVIAGAKDQKIALAEGTWKVVNYTLDATGPGGKPTVVEAAYGNNQPTLTVKKDETSPLPFGGAFKAIVVSGRGKDNQIALQLRIVGPAGESCRNILVGGGRPPKPRFVIKDANDKIVHQGEFEYG
;
A
#
# COMPACT_ATOMS: atom_id res chain seq x y z
N ALA A 1 22.35 19.76 17.97
CA ALA A 1 22.83 18.68 17.09
C ALA A 1 21.73 18.46 16.08
N SER A 2 22.05 18.48 14.78
CA SER A 2 21.05 18.41 13.70
C SER A 2 20.64 16.96 13.51
N ASP A 3 19.44 16.59 13.93
CA ASP A 3 18.88 15.23 13.81
C ASP A 3 18.34 14.96 12.39
N ASP A 4 19.10 15.33 11.36
CA ASP A 4 18.76 15.03 9.96
C ASP A 4 19.26 13.62 9.62
N TYR A 5 18.54 12.60 10.12
CA TYR A 5 18.65 11.26 9.56
C TYR A 5 18.08 11.31 8.12
N GLY A 6 18.98 11.42 7.15
CA GLY A 6 18.68 11.71 5.76
C GLY A 6 17.70 10.73 5.13
N VAL A 7 16.60 11.27 4.59
CA VAL A 7 15.72 10.53 3.68
C VAL A 7 16.45 10.39 2.34
N VAL A 8 16.74 9.16 1.94
CA VAL A 8 17.29 8.87 0.60
C VAL A 8 16.15 8.48 -0.32
N VAL A 9 15.93 9.24 -1.38
CA VAL A 9 14.99 8.89 -2.44
C VAL A 9 15.68 7.95 -3.43
N ILE A 10 15.05 6.81 -3.65
CA ILE A 10 15.58 5.76 -4.52
C ILE A 10 14.61 5.58 -5.69
N ALA A 11 15.12 5.79 -6.91
CA ALA A 11 14.41 5.47 -8.15
C ALA A 11 15.11 4.27 -8.81
N GLY A 12 14.33 3.28 -9.24
CA GLY A 12 14.86 2.09 -9.90
C GLY A 12 13.86 1.49 -10.88
N ALA A 13 14.40 0.86 -11.93
CA ALA A 13 13.63 0.03 -12.84
C ALA A 13 13.67 -1.45 -12.43
N LYS A 14 12.86 -2.27 -13.10
CA LYS A 14 12.89 -3.73 -12.96
C LYS A 14 14.33 -4.24 -13.16
N ASP A 15 14.79 -5.09 -12.24
CA ASP A 15 16.12 -5.74 -12.24
C ASP A 15 17.34 -4.82 -12.00
N GLN A 16 17.12 -3.54 -11.68
CA GLN A 16 18.20 -2.62 -11.32
C GLN A 16 18.60 -2.79 -9.85
N LYS A 17 19.89 -3.05 -9.62
CA LYS A 17 20.49 -3.00 -8.27
C LYS A 17 20.78 -1.57 -7.89
N ILE A 18 20.53 -1.24 -6.62
CA ILE A 18 20.72 0.10 -6.08
C ILE A 18 21.69 -0.02 -4.90
N ALA A 19 22.77 0.75 -4.95
CA ALA A 19 23.76 0.79 -3.88
C ALA A 19 23.25 1.66 -2.73
N LEU A 20 23.33 1.12 -1.52
CA LEU A 20 23.10 1.84 -0.26
C LEU A 20 24.32 1.67 0.64
N ALA A 21 24.59 2.67 1.47
CA ALA A 21 25.63 2.53 2.48
C ALA A 21 25.26 1.43 3.49
N GLU A 22 26.29 0.77 4.03
CA GLU A 22 26.13 -0.20 5.10
C GLU A 22 25.35 0.41 6.27
N GLY A 23 24.39 -0.33 6.80
CA GLY A 23 23.57 0.15 7.91
C GLY A 23 22.18 -0.46 7.98
N THR A 24 21.40 0.07 8.91
CA THR A 24 19.99 -0.32 9.11
C THR A 24 19.08 0.77 8.58
N TRP A 25 18.28 0.40 7.59
CA TRP A 25 17.41 1.30 6.85
C TRP A 25 15.94 0.95 7.08
N LYS A 26 15.05 1.91 6.85
CA LYS A 26 13.61 1.71 6.87
C LYS A 26 13.01 2.32 5.60
N VAL A 27 12.14 1.58 4.92
CA VAL A 27 11.37 2.12 3.80
C VAL A 27 10.18 2.86 4.37
N VAL A 28 10.06 4.15 4.06
CA VAL A 28 8.97 4.98 4.59
C VAL A 28 7.76 4.97 3.64
N ASN A 29 8.01 5.16 2.34
CA ASN A 29 7.01 5.14 1.28
C ASN A 29 7.63 4.63 -0.02
N TYR A 30 6.78 4.28 -0.98
CA TYR A 30 7.18 4.00 -2.34
C TYR A 30 6.05 4.29 -3.33
N THR A 31 6.45 4.47 -4.59
CA THR A 31 5.56 4.57 -5.73
C THR A 31 5.91 3.46 -6.71
N LEU A 32 4.92 2.68 -7.11
CA LEU A 32 5.03 1.77 -8.25
C LEU A 32 4.35 2.42 -9.45
N ASP A 33 5.13 2.69 -10.48
CA ASP A 33 4.64 3.21 -11.74
C ASP A 33 4.70 2.12 -12.81
N ALA A 34 3.54 1.69 -13.26
CA ALA A 34 3.36 0.71 -14.34
C ALA A 34 2.81 1.37 -15.61
N THR A 35 2.99 2.68 -15.76
CA THR A 35 2.54 3.43 -16.94
C THR A 35 3.30 2.98 -18.18
N GLY A 36 2.57 2.43 -19.16
CA GLY A 36 3.16 2.06 -20.45
C GLY A 36 3.60 3.29 -21.26
N PRO A 37 4.47 3.12 -22.27
CA PRO A 37 4.89 4.22 -23.14
C PRO A 37 3.70 4.96 -23.78
N GLY A 38 3.62 6.28 -23.57
CA GLY A 38 2.49 7.11 -24.05
C GLY A 38 1.14 6.79 -23.39
N GLY A 39 1.14 5.92 -22.38
CA GLY A 39 -0.05 5.50 -21.65
C GLY A 39 -0.51 6.51 -20.62
N LYS A 40 -1.76 6.35 -20.18
CA LYS A 40 -2.28 7.10 -19.02
C LYS A 40 -1.75 6.48 -17.72
N PRO A 41 -1.54 7.30 -16.66
CA PRO A 41 -0.90 6.86 -15.42
C PRO A 41 -1.52 5.60 -14.81
N THR A 42 -0.70 4.59 -14.54
CA THR A 42 -1.10 3.43 -13.72
C THR A 42 -0.13 3.32 -12.56
N VAL A 43 -0.54 3.88 -11.42
CA VAL A 43 0.36 4.18 -10.30
C VAL A 43 -0.26 3.72 -8.99
N VAL A 44 0.55 3.13 -8.13
CA VAL A 44 0.20 2.87 -6.73
C VAL A 44 1.21 3.54 -5.83
N GLU A 45 0.74 4.31 -4.86
CA GLU A 45 1.56 4.85 -3.79
C GLU A 45 1.20 4.15 -2.48
N ALA A 46 2.21 3.72 -1.74
CA ALA A 46 2.02 3.10 -0.44
C ALA A 46 3.02 3.64 0.58
N ALA A 47 2.59 3.64 1.83
CA ALA A 47 3.41 4.12 2.94
C ALA A 47 3.25 3.21 4.16
N TYR A 48 4.35 3.00 4.86
CA TYR A 48 4.34 2.31 6.14
C TYR A 48 3.82 3.24 7.24
N GLY A 49 3.14 2.65 8.23
CA GLY A 49 2.86 3.32 9.49
C GLY A 49 4.04 3.23 10.45
N ASN A 50 3.77 3.35 11.75
CA ASN A 50 4.81 3.34 12.77
C ASN A 50 5.59 2.01 12.88
N ASN A 51 5.00 0.91 12.40
CA ASN A 51 5.57 -0.44 12.48
C ASN A 51 6.26 -0.86 11.18
N GLN A 52 7.11 0.01 10.63
CA GLN A 52 7.86 -0.26 9.39
C GLN A 52 9.00 -1.29 9.63
N PRO A 53 9.16 -2.29 8.73
CA PRO A 53 10.26 -3.24 8.83
C PRO A 53 11.62 -2.57 8.60
N THR A 54 12.64 -3.07 9.28
CA THR A 54 14.03 -2.67 9.08
C THR A 54 14.72 -3.55 8.06
N LEU A 55 15.48 -2.95 7.16
CA LEU A 55 16.38 -3.60 6.21
C LEU A 55 17.82 -3.42 6.69
N THR A 56 18.55 -4.51 6.89
CA THR A 56 20.00 -4.45 7.11
C THR A 56 20.72 -4.57 5.78
N VAL A 57 21.54 -3.57 5.43
CA VAL A 57 22.41 -3.56 4.25
C VAL A 57 23.84 -3.83 4.72
N LYS A 58 24.48 -4.85 4.14
CA LYS A 58 25.88 -5.17 4.39
C LYS A 58 26.70 -5.05 3.11
N LYS A 59 28.01 -4.88 3.28
CA LYS A 59 28.96 -4.86 2.18
C LYS A 59 28.83 -6.10 1.32
N ASP A 60 28.79 -5.91 0.00
CA ASP A 60 28.81 -6.99 -1.01
C ASP A 60 27.65 -8.01 -0.88
N GLU A 61 26.65 -7.75 -0.03
CA GLU A 61 25.45 -8.56 0.13
C GLU A 61 24.25 -7.87 -0.56
N THR A 62 23.34 -8.66 -1.14
CA THR A 62 22.04 -8.15 -1.61
C THR A 62 20.98 -8.41 -0.55
N SER A 63 20.36 -7.34 -0.05
CA SER A 63 19.27 -7.45 0.91
C SER A 63 17.91 -7.32 0.20
N PRO A 64 17.01 -8.32 0.31
CA PRO A 64 15.70 -8.24 -0.30
C PRO A 64 14.83 -7.19 0.40
N LEU A 65 14.19 -6.35 -0.40
CA LEU A 65 13.25 -5.34 0.07
C LEU A 65 11.82 -5.88 -0.05
N PRO A 66 11.06 -6.05 1.06
CA PRO A 66 9.76 -6.72 1.04
C PRO A 66 8.62 -5.76 0.70
N PHE A 67 8.72 -4.97 -0.37
CA PHE A 67 7.64 -4.09 -0.83
C PHE A 67 7.18 -4.43 -2.25
N GLY A 68 5.98 -3.97 -2.62
CA GLY A 68 5.49 -4.04 -3.99
C GLY A 68 5.03 -5.41 -4.49
N GLY A 69 4.78 -6.37 -3.59
CA GLY A 69 4.00 -7.56 -3.90
C GLY A 69 2.51 -7.26 -4.12
N ALA A 70 1.70 -8.30 -4.34
CA ALA A 70 0.27 -8.12 -4.54
C ALA A 70 -0.41 -7.52 -3.30
N PHE A 71 -1.07 -6.39 -3.48
CA PHE A 71 -1.89 -5.77 -2.43
C PHE A 71 -3.11 -6.64 -2.11
N LYS A 72 -3.56 -6.57 -0.86
CA LYS A 72 -4.78 -7.21 -0.37
C LYS A 72 -5.78 -6.16 0.08
N ALA A 73 -7.03 -6.35 -0.30
CA ALA A 73 -8.15 -5.61 0.26
C ALA A 73 -8.58 -6.27 1.58
N ILE A 74 -8.65 -5.49 2.65
CA ILE A 74 -9.16 -5.92 3.95
C ILE A 74 -10.28 -4.99 4.41
N VAL A 75 -11.33 -5.56 4.99
CA VAL A 75 -12.40 -4.78 5.64
C VAL A 75 -12.14 -4.79 7.14
N VAL A 76 -12.05 -3.61 7.74
CA VAL A 76 -11.95 -3.45 9.19
C VAL A 76 -13.20 -2.75 9.70
N SER A 77 -13.67 -3.19 10.87
CA SER A 77 -14.78 -2.51 11.56
C SER A 77 -14.26 -1.35 12.40
N GLY A 78 -14.84 -0.17 12.21
CA GLY A 78 -14.71 0.96 13.12
C GLY A 78 -15.80 0.97 14.19
N ARG A 79 -15.64 1.84 15.20
CA ARG A 79 -16.74 2.16 16.12
C ARG A 79 -17.87 2.78 15.31
N GLY A 80 -19.02 2.11 15.27
CA GLY A 80 -20.25 2.75 14.84
C GLY A 80 -20.98 3.39 16.02
N LYS A 81 -22.09 4.05 15.72
CA LYS A 81 -23.00 4.68 16.68
C LYS A 81 -24.36 4.00 16.58
N ASP A 82 -25.17 4.03 17.64
CA ASP A 82 -26.58 3.64 17.58
C ASP A 82 -26.83 2.24 16.97
N ASN A 83 -26.14 1.21 17.49
CA ASN A 83 -26.17 -0.18 17.00
C ASN A 83 -25.71 -0.40 15.55
N GLN A 84 -25.06 0.59 14.94
CA GLN A 84 -24.44 0.44 13.62
C GLN A 84 -22.97 0.04 13.74
N ILE A 85 -22.43 -0.55 12.69
CA ILE A 85 -21.00 -0.81 12.51
C ILE A 85 -20.52 0.02 11.32
N ALA A 86 -19.42 0.76 11.50
CA ALA A 86 -18.76 1.42 10.40
C ALA A 86 -17.81 0.42 9.74
N LEU A 87 -17.92 0.20 8.43
CA LEU A 87 -16.97 -0.62 7.68
C LEU A 87 -15.99 0.29 6.96
N GLN A 88 -14.70 0.03 7.14
CA GLN A 88 -13.63 0.70 6.41
C GLN A 88 -12.88 -0.32 5.56
N LEU A 89 -12.80 -0.06 4.26
CA LEU A 89 -11.92 -0.80 3.36
C LEU A 89 -10.50 -0.23 3.45
N ARG A 90 -9.52 -1.10 3.62
CA ARG A 90 -8.09 -0.77 3.49
C ARG A 90 -7.47 -1.66 2.42
N ILE A 91 -6.57 -1.08 1.63
CA ILE A 91 -5.72 -1.82 0.70
C ILE A 91 -4.33 -1.83 1.31
N VAL A 92 -3.80 -3.01 1.60
CA VAL A 92 -2.53 -3.20 2.32
C VAL A 92 -1.57 -4.06 1.52
N GLY A 93 -0.29 -3.67 1.52
CA GLY A 93 0.77 -4.44 0.90
C GLY A 93 1.24 -5.61 1.79
N PRO A 94 2.11 -6.47 1.27
CA PRO A 94 2.52 -7.71 1.95
C PRO A 94 3.29 -7.48 3.26
N ALA A 95 3.93 -6.32 3.43
CA ALA A 95 4.67 -5.98 4.64
C ALA A 95 3.87 -5.06 5.59
N GLY A 96 2.57 -4.86 5.32
CA GLY A 96 1.67 -4.08 6.15
C GLY A 96 1.64 -2.58 5.82
N GLU A 97 2.29 -2.16 4.74
CA GLU A 97 2.15 -0.81 4.20
C GLU A 97 0.70 -0.55 3.74
N SER A 98 0.22 0.68 3.92
CA SER A 98 -1.11 1.07 3.45
C SER A 98 -1.01 1.75 2.10
N CYS A 99 -1.84 1.32 1.14
CA CYS A 99 -2.05 2.02 -0.11
C CYS A 99 -2.67 3.39 0.17
N ARG A 100 -2.02 4.45 -0.30
CA ARG A 100 -2.42 5.86 -0.13
C ARG A 100 -3.06 6.42 -1.38
N ASN A 101 -2.60 5.98 -2.54
CA ASN A 101 -3.12 6.41 -3.84
C ASN A 101 -3.10 5.25 -4.83
N ILE A 102 -4.11 5.20 -5.69
CA ILE A 102 -4.19 4.25 -6.79
C ILE A 102 -4.84 4.90 -8.00
N LEU A 103 -4.11 4.87 -9.12
CA LEU A 103 -4.58 5.28 -10.44
C LEU A 103 -4.44 4.10 -11.39
N VAL A 104 -5.46 3.89 -12.22
CA VAL A 104 -5.46 2.89 -13.30
C VAL A 104 -5.91 3.60 -14.57
N GLY A 105 -5.03 3.66 -15.58
CA GLY A 105 -5.34 4.36 -16.83
C GLY A 105 -5.65 5.84 -16.65
N GLY A 106 -5.00 6.51 -15.69
CA GLY A 106 -5.11 7.93 -15.38
C GLY A 106 -6.32 8.31 -14.53
N GLY A 107 -7.14 7.32 -14.13
CA GLY A 107 -8.32 7.55 -13.30
C GLY A 107 -8.24 6.80 -11.98
N ARG A 108 -8.96 7.29 -10.98
CA ARG A 108 -9.26 6.49 -9.79
C ARG A 108 -10.11 5.28 -10.21
N PRO A 109 -9.81 4.06 -9.73
CA PRO A 109 -10.66 2.91 -9.97
C PRO A 109 -12.13 3.16 -9.55
N PRO A 110 -13.08 2.36 -10.03
CA PRO A 110 -14.45 2.39 -9.54
C PRO A 110 -14.53 2.05 -8.04
N LYS A 111 -15.46 2.68 -7.33
CA LYS A 111 -15.70 2.42 -5.91
C LYS A 111 -15.88 0.91 -5.66
N PRO A 112 -15.15 0.32 -4.70
CA PRO A 112 -15.33 -1.07 -4.35
C PRO A 112 -16.75 -1.31 -3.79
N ARG A 113 -17.35 -2.45 -4.13
CA ARG A 113 -18.70 -2.82 -3.71
C ARG A 113 -18.63 -3.98 -2.72
N PHE A 114 -19.62 -4.04 -1.83
CA PHE A 114 -19.79 -5.18 -0.93
C PHE A 114 -21.24 -5.63 -0.86
N VAL A 115 -21.42 -6.90 -0.55
CA VAL A 115 -22.71 -7.55 -0.32
C VAL A 115 -22.59 -8.36 0.96
N ILE A 116 -23.59 -8.26 1.82
CA ILE A 116 -23.74 -9.08 3.02
C ILE A 116 -24.91 -10.02 2.78
N LYS A 117 -24.66 -11.31 2.96
CA LYS A 117 -25.66 -12.36 2.85
C LYS A 117 -25.94 -13.00 4.20
N ASP A 118 -27.16 -13.49 4.39
CA ASP A 118 -27.48 -14.37 5.52
C ASP A 118 -27.01 -15.81 5.27
N ALA A 119 -27.27 -16.70 6.24
CA ALA A 119 -26.89 -18.11 6.17
C ALA A 119 -27.57 -18.90 5.04
N ASN A 120 -28.61 -18.35 4.41
CA ASN A 120 -29.32 -18.95 3.27
C ASN A 120 -28.91 -18.29 1.94
N ASP A 121 -27.76 -17.60 1.90
CA ASP A 121 -27.24 -16.86 0.74
C ASP A 121 -28.11 -15.69 0.26
N LYS A 122 -29.14 -15.31 1.03
CA LYS A 122 -29.99 -14.17 0.68
C LYS A 122 -29.24 -12.88 1.00
N ILE A 123 -29.22 -11.96 0.04
CA ILE A 123 -28.67 -10.62 0.22
C ILE A 123 -29.51 -9.88 1.27
N VAL A 124 -28.89 -9.51 2.39
CA VAL A 124 -29.49 -8.70 3.45
C VAL A 124 -29.01 -7.25 3.42
N HIS A 125 -27.85 -6.99 2.82
CA HIS A 125 -27.33 -5.65 2.62
C HIS A 125 -26.38 -5.58 1.43
N GLN A 126 -26.27 -4.41 0.80
CA GLN A 126 -25.28 -4.12 -0.23
C GLN A 126 -24.90 -2.64 -0.16
N GLY A 127 -23.67 -2.33 -0.52
CA GLY A 127 -23.19 -0.95 -0.50
C GLY A 127 -21.90 -0.76 -1.28
N GLU A 128 -21.42 0.47 -1.28
CA GLU A 128 -20.13 0.85 -1.86
C GLU A 128 -19.24 1.41 -0.75
N PHE A 129 -17.94 1.16 -0.84
CA PHE A 129 -16.98 1.85 -0.01
C PHE A 129 -16.69 3.22 -0.59
N GLU A 130 -16.69 4.22 0.28
CA GLU A 130 -16.15 5.52 -0.07
C GLU A 130 -14.64 5.51 0.00
N TYR A 131 -14.09 6.32 -0.86
CA TYR A 131 -12.69 6.60 -0.91
C TYR A 131 -12.33 7.62 0.17
N GLY A 132 -11.58 7.19 1.19
CA GLY A 132 -11.02 8.04 2.24
C GLY A 132 -9.66 8.63 1.87
#